data_AF-A0A6I4WC68-F1
#
_entry.id   AF-A0A6I4WC68-F1
#
_cell.length_a   1.000
_cell.length_b   1.000
_cell.length_c   1.000
_cell.angle_alpha   90.00
_cell.angle_beta   90.00
_cell.angle_gamma   90.00
#
_symmetry.space_group_name_H-M   'P 1'
#
loop_
_entity.id
_entity.type
_entity.pdbx_description
1 polymer ?
#
loop_
_entity_poly.entity_id
_entity_poly.type
_entity_poly.pdbx_seq_one_letter_code
_entity_poly.pdbx_strand_id
1 'polypeptide(L)'
;MKYCPQCEQTKKIEEFGKNRARSTGLANYCRSCHNRVSSEAKQRLYGGQRSYLLKTRYGLTGAQVDELTARQGGICVLCLRDPAAHVDHDHYTGVVRHILCFPCNGGLGQFDDNPRRLYEAADYLEERTWYVRLLRLELGTSRISSSALRAWREETYPGSFERRTAEAVARAGLTSRGKPRVRWGLDAADIEDLVTIQQGGCAICVDRPAEHVDHCHETGAVRGMLCGGCNTGMGQLRDDPAVLRRAIDYVLGLLVKEVPDGRGGTRLSFTEPDVDPESVPEGGWEPHRLADAAFRKGERDKEGVRDSWIGDPVEV
;
A
#
# COMPACT_ATOMS: atom_id res chain seq x y z
N MET A 1 33.10 2.10 -34.95
CA MET A 1 32.90 3.55 -34.67
C MET A 1 31.77 4.08 -35.56
N LYS A 2 31.04 5.12 -35.14
CA LYS A 2 29.94 5.75 -35.91
C LYS A 2 29.90 7.24 -35.64
N TYR A 3 29.68 8.04 -36.69
CA TYR A 3 29.56 9.48 -36.61
C TYR A 3 28.16 9.90 -36.15
N CYS A 4 28.07 10.83 -35.19
CA CYS A 4 26.83 11.47 -34.76
C CYS A 4 26.73 12.88 -35.36
N PRO A 5 25.76 13.16 -36.25
CA PRO A 5 25.63 14.47 -36.89
C PRO A 5 25.14 15.58 -35.95
N GLN A 6 24.64 15.25 -34.76
CA GLN A 6 24.10 16.24 -33.81
C GLN A 6 25.16 16.84 -32.87
N CYS A 7 26.26 16.12 -32.62
CA CYS A 7 27.40 16.62 -31.84
C CYS A 7 28.71 16.57 -32.62
N GLU A 8 28.63 16.23 -33.91
CA GLU A 8 29.74 16.19 -34.85
C GLU A 8 30.93 15.32 -34.42
N GLN A 9 30.68 14.29 -33.60
CA GLN A 9 31.71 13.41 -33.06
C GLN A 9 31.55 11.96 -33.55
N THR A 10 32.68 11.30 -33.78
CA THR A 10 32.76 9.86 -34.06
C THR A 10 32.90 9.09 -32.76
N LYS A 11 31.90 8.26 -32.44
CA LYS A 11 31.72 7.57 -31.16
C LYS A 11 31.70 6.06 -31.32
N LYS A 12 31.81 5.33 -30.20
CA LYS A 12 31.64 3.86 -30.21
C LYS A 12 30.20 3.50 -30.58
N ILE A 13 30.01 2.39 -31.29
CA ILE A 13 28.68 1.94 -31.72
C ILE A 13 27.74 1.67 -30.53
N GLU A 14 28.30 1.28 -29.38
CA GLU A 14 27.58 1.09 -28.11
C GLU A 14 26.93 2.39 -27.61
N GLU A 15 27.48 3.55 -27.96
CA GLU A 15 26.91 4.85 -27.56
C GLU A 15 25.68 5.24 -28.38
N PHE A 16 25.22 4.40 -29.31
CA PHE A 16 24.01 4.61 -30.11
C PHE A 16 22.90 3.65 -29.67
N GLY A 17 21.65 4.10 -29.77
CA GLY A 17 20.49 3.24 -29.53
C GLY A 17 20.26 2.28 -30.71
N LYS A 18 19.53 1.17 -30.47
CA LYS A 18 19.12 0.26 -31.55
C LYS A 18 17.89 0.84 -32.28
N ASN A 19 17.87 0.76 -33.61
CA ASN A 19 16.72 1.14 -34.42
C ASN A 19 16.56 0.17 -35.59
N ARG A 20 15.55 -0.70 -35.51
CA ARG A 20 15.28 -1.75 -36.49
C ARG A 20 14.81 -1.23 -37.85
N ALA A 21 14.34 0.02 -37.94
CA ALA A 21 13.89 0.61 -39.19
C ALA A 21 15.04 1.12 -40.08
N ARG A 22 16.30 1.07 -39.60
CA ARG A 22 17.48 1.54 -40.34
C ARG A 22 18.31 0.34 -40.80
N SER A 23 18.89 0.42 -42.00
CA SER A 23 19.78 -0.60 -42.56
C SER A 23 20.95 -0.96 -41.64
N THR A 24 21.48 0.01 -40.89
CA THR A 24 22.58 -0.20 -39.93
C THR A 24 22.14 -0.75 -38.57
N GLY A 25 20.83 -0.88 -38.31
CA GLY A 25 20.28 -1.31 -37.01
C GLY A 25 20.51 -0.33 -35.85
N LEU A 26 21.13 0.83 -36.10
CA LEU A 26 21.51 1.83 -35.11
C LEU A 26 20.82 3.18 -35.37
N ALA A 27 20.54 3.90 -34.28
CA ALA A 27 19.98 5.25 -34.32
C ALA A 27 20.93 6.25 -35.01
N ASN A 28 20.38 7.35 -35.54
CA ASN A 28 21.17 8.38 -36.23
C ASN A 28 22.02 9.21 -35.25
N TYR A 29 21.52 9.43 -34.04
CA TYR A 29 22.21 10.20 -33.00
C TYR A 29 22.75 9.28 -31.91
N CYS A 30 23.85 9.69 -31.28
CA CYS A 30 24.32 9.03 -30.05
C CYS A 30 23.28 9.22 -28.94
N ARG A 31 23.28 8.35 -27.92
CA ARG A 31 22.26 8.35 -26.84
C ARG A 31 22.15 9.70 -26.13
N SER A 32 23.27 10.39 -25.88
CA SER A 32 23.24 11.71 -25.23
C SER A 32 22.53 12.75 -26.09
N CYS A 33 22.84 12.81 -27.39
CA CYS A 33 22.16 13.70 -28.33
C CYS A 33 20.70 13.33 -28.53
N HIS A 34 20.40 12.03 -28.64
CA HIS A 34 19.04 11.53 -28.73
C HIS A 34 18.20 11.93 -27.51
N ASN A 35 18.75 11.77 -26.30
CA ASN A 35 18.08 12.16 -25.05
C ASN A 35 17.84 13.67 -25.01
N ARG A 36 18.84 14.48 -25.38
CA ARG A 36 18.72 15.94 -25.43
C ARG A 36 17.65 16.38 -26.41
N VAL A 37 17.72 15.93 -27.67
CA VAL A 37 16.74 16.29 -28.72
C VAL A 37 15.34 15.79 -28.36
N SER A 38 15.21 14.59 -27.77
CA SER A 38 13.92 14.08 -27.30
C SER A 38 13.37 14.93 -26.16
N SER A 39 14.22 15.40 -25.25
CA SER A 39 13.84 16.29 -24.15
C SER A 39 13.40 17.66 -24.66
N GLU A 40 14.17 18.28 -25.56
CA GLU A 40 13.85 19.56 -26.21
C GLU A 40 12.53 19.48 -27.00
N ALA A 41 12.32 18.39 -27.75
CA ALA A 41 11.07 18.15 -28.47
C ALA A 41 9.88 17.98 -27.51
N LYS A 42 10.05 17.27 -26.38
CA LYS A 42 9.02 17.15 -25.34
C LYS A 42 8.72 18.50 -24.68
N GLN A 43 9.75 19.30 -24.41
CA GLN A 43 9.63 20.64 -23.88
C GLN A 43 8.84 21.54 -24.84
N ARG A 44 9.17 21.51 -26.14
CA ARG A 44 8.51 22.34 -27.16
C ARG A 44 7.07 21.95 -27.42
N LEU A 45 6.79 20.65 -27.54
CA LEU A 45 5.46 20.16 -27.95
C LEU A 45 4.48 20.05 -26.78
N TYR A 46 4.98 19.79 -25.58
CA TYR A 46 4.14 19.48 -24.42
C TYR A 46 4.43 20.36 -23.22
N GLY A 47 5.44 21.24 -23.25
CA GLY A 47 5.83 22.05 -22.07
C GLY A 47 6.67 21.28 -21.05
N GLY A 48 7.10 20.06 -21.37
CA GLY A 48 8.01 19.25 -20.56
C GLY A 48 7.61 17.78 -20.46
N GLN A 49 8.43 16.99 -19.75
CA GLN A 49 8.19 15.55 -19.57
C GLN A 49 6.91 15.26 -18.79
N ARG A 50 6.59 16.06 -17.76
CA ARG A 50 5.37 15.94 -16.94
C ARG A 50 4.12 16.05 -17.81
N SER A 51 4.00 17.14 -18.55
CA SER A 51 2.84 17.42 -19.39
C SER A 51 2.66 16.41 -20.53
N TYR A 52 3.75 15.90 -21.12
CA TYR A 52 3.68 14.80 -22.08
C TYR A 52 3.11 13.52 -21.45
N LEU A 53 3.57 13.15 -20.25
CA LEU A 53 3.08 11.97 -19.54
C LEU A 53 1.61 12.10 -19.11
N LEU A 54 1.22 13.27 -18.61
CA LEU A 54 -0.17 13.56 -18.24
C LEU A 54 -1.11 13.36 -19.45
N LYS A 55 -0.72 13.93 -20.59
CA LYS A 55 -1.52 13.83 -21.82
C LYS A 55 -1.57 12.40 -22.36
N THR A 56 -0.44 11.69 -22.36
CA THR A 56 -0.36 10.35 -22.96
C THR A 56 -0.91 9.23 -22.08
N ARG A 57 -0.83 9.36 -20.75
CA ARG A 57 -1.31 8.33 -19.81
C ARG A 57 -2.73 8.58 -19.33
N TYR A 58 -3.09 9.84 -19.10
CA TYR A 58 -4.33 10.21 -18.42
C TYR A 58 -5.26 11.06 -19.28
N GLY A 59 -4.83 11.47 -20.48
CA GLY A 59 -5.60 12.39 -21.32
C GLY A 59 -5.74 13.80 -20.73
N LEU A 60 -4.94 14.14 -19.70
CA LEU A 60 -5.04 15.42 -18.99
C LEU A 60 -3.94 16.40 -19.37
N THR A 61 -4.28 17.68 -19.32
CA THR A 61 -3.32 18.80 -19.34
C THR A 61 -2.88 19.15 -17.91
N GLY A 62 -1.78 19.91 -17.80
CA GLY A 62 -1.35 20.45 -16.50
C GLY A 62 -2.45 21.29 -15.84
N ALA A 63 -3.10 22.17 -16.61
CA ALA A 63 -4.18 23.02 -16.10
C ALA A 63 -5.37 22.22 -15.55
N GLN A 64 -5.76 21.12 -16.21
CA GLN A 64 -6.83 20.25 -15.71
C GLN A 64 -6.43 19.55 -14.40
N VAL A 65 -5.16 19.15 -14.24
CA VAL A 65 -4.66 18.58 -12.98
C VAL A 65 -4.66 19.64 -11.88
N ASP A 66 -4.26 20.87 -12.20
CA ASP A 66 -4.23 21.98 -11.24
C ASP A 66 -5.67 22.34 -10.80
N GLU A 67 -6.64 22.31 -11.71
CA GLU A 67 -8.07 22.50 -11.42
C GLU A 67 -8.63 21.39 -10.51
N LEU A 68 -8.37 20.11 -10.83
CA LEU A 68 -8.76 18.99 -9.97
C LEU A 68 -8.15 19.10 -8.57
N THR A 69 -6.90 19.52 -8.48
CA THR A 69 -6.19 19.74 -7.22
C THR A 69 -6.82 20.90 -6.43
N ALA A 70 -7.15 22.00 -7.10
CA ALA A 70 -7.82 23.15 -6.48
C ALA A 70 -9.21 22.80 -5.95
N ARG A 71 -10.01 22.03 -6.71
CA ARG A 71 -11.34 21.53 -6.27
C ARG A 71 -11.27 20.67 -5.00
N GLN A 72 -10.14 20.02 -4.76
CA GLN A 72 -9.89 19.24 -3.53
C GLN A 72 -9.39 20.11 -2.37
N GLY A 73 -9.17 21.41 -2.55
CA GLY A 73 -8.47 22.25 -1.57
C GLY A 73 -6.97 21.88 -1.43
N GLY A 74 -6.38 21.28 -2.47
CA GLY A 74 -4.97 20.88 -2.49
C GLY A 74 -4.60 19.66 -1.64
N ILE A 75 -5.56 19.01 -0.97
CA ILE A 75 -5.31 17.89 -0.06
C ILE A 75 -5.60 16.54 -0.72
N CYS A 76 -4.85 15.52 -0.33
CA CYS A 76 -5.16 14.13 -0.67
C CYS A 76 -6.49 13.71 -0.03
N VAL A 77 -7.49 13.39 -0.86
CA VAL A 77 -8.82 12.98 -0.38
C VAL A 77 -8.82 11.67 0.40
N LEU A 78 -7.75 10.86 0.39
CA LEU A 78 -7.70 9.66 1.23
C LEU A 78 -7.25 9.96 2.65
N CYS A 79 -6.11 10.64 2.82
CA CYS A 79 -5.53 10.81 4.15
C CYS A 79 -5.87 12.12 4.84
N LEU A 80 -6.23 13.16 4.06
CA LEU A 80 -6.44 14.52 4.57
C LEU A 80 -5.23 15.07 5.35
N ARG A 81 -4.02 14.62 5.00
CA ARG A 81 -2.75 14.99 5.65
C ARG A 81 -1.75 15.60 4.68
N ASP A 82 -1.57 14.95 3.53
CA ASP A 82 -0.54 15.32 2.56
C ASP A 82 -1.13 16.02 1.34
N PRO A 83 -0.34 16.85 0.65
CA PRO A 83 -0.73 17.46 -0.61
C PRO A 83 -1.14 16.43 -1.67
N ALA A 84 -2.16 16.78 -2.43
CA ALA A 84 -2.56 16.06 -3.63
C ALA A 84 -1.56 16.32 -4.76
N ALA A 85 -0.83 15.28 -5.19
CA ALA A 85 0.28 15.43 -6.14
C ALA A 85 0.31 14.40 -7.27
N HIS A 86 -0.46 13.32 -7.18
CA HIS A 86 -0.41 12.18 -8.11
C HIS A 86 -1.80 11.92 -8.67
N VAL A 87 -1.89 11.84 -10.01
CA VAL A 87 -3.13 11.45 -10.69
C VAL A 87 -3.39 9.98 -10.42
N ASP A 88 -4.47 9.69 -9.71
CA ASP A 88 -4.97 8.35 -9.49
C ASP A 88 -6.03 8.01 -10.54
N HIS A 89 -6.06 6.75 -10.95
CA HIS A 89 -6.95 6.25 -12.00
C HIS A 89 -7.33 4.81 -11.69
N ASP A 90 -8.49 4.40 -12.17
CA ASP A 90 -8.89 3.01 -12.12
C ASP A 90 -8.08 2.20 -13.14
N HIS A 91 -7.41 1.13 -12.67
CA HIS A 91 -6.51 0.33 -13.50
C HIS A 91 -7.24 -0.57 -14.52
N TYR A 92 -8.57 -0.72 -14.41
CA TYR A 92 -9.37 -1.50 -15.35
C TYR A 92 -9.91 -0.64 -16.51
N THR A 93 -10.41 0.54 -16.20
CA THR A 93 -11.09 1.45 -17.14
C THR A 93 -10.19 2.60 -17.63
N GLY A 94 -9.11 2.90 -16.89
CA GLY A 94 -8.26 4.07 -17.13
C GLY A 94 -8.91 5.40 -16.73
N VAL A 95 -10.10 5.38 -16.12
CA VAL A 95 -10.80 6.59 -15.68
C VAL A 95 -10.01 7.24 -14.56
N VAL A 96 -9.66 8.52 -14.73
CA VAL A 96 -9.08 9.33 -13.68
C VAL A 96 -10.11 9.52 -12.57
N ARG A 97 -9.73 9.17 -11.34
CA ARG A 97 -10.57 9.35 -10.16
C ARG A 97 -10.28 10.72 -9.55
N HIS A 98 -9.16 10.85 -8.82
CA HIS A 98 -8.77 12.07 -8.12
C HIS A 98 -7.26 12.25 -8.06
N ILE A 99 -6.82 13.35 -7.44
CA ILE A 99 -5.40 13.59 -7.17
C ILE A 99 -5.07 13.16 -5.74
N LEU A 100 -4.18 12.18 -5.57
CA LEU A 100 -3.78 11.62 -4.28
C LEU A 100 -2.35 12.02 -3.92
N CYS A 101 -1.95 11.79 -2.67
CA CYS A 101 -0.54 11.83 -2.31
C CYS A 101 0.16 10.53 -2.74
N PHE A 102 1.49 10.59 -2.91
CA PHE A 102 2.28 9.43 -3.38
C PHE A 102 2.09 8.17 -2.51
N PRO A 103 2.13 8.26 -1.16
CA PRO A 103 1.89 7.09 -0.31
C PRO A 103 0.51 6.48 -0.53
N CYS A 104 -0.55 7.29 -0.56
CA CYS A 104 -1.91 6.74 -0.66
C CYS A 104 -2.17 6.11 -2.03
N ASN A 105 -1.70 6.75 -3.11
CA ASN A 105 -1.77 6.17 -4.46
C ASN A 105 -1.00 4.84 -4.55
N GLY A 106 0.20 4.79 -3.98
CA GLY A 106 0.98 3.55 -3.89
C GLY A 106 0.27 2.48 -3.07
N GLY A 107 -0.30 2.87 -1.94
CA GLY A 107 -1.00 1.98 -1.01
C GLY A 107 -2.20 1.30 -1.65
N LEU A 108 -3.03 2.04 -2.40
CA LEU A 108 -4.11 1.46 -3.21
C LEU A 108 -3.59 0.38 -4.16
N GLY A 109 -2.50 0.70 -4.89
CA GLY A 109 -1.86 -0.25 -5.81
C GLY A 109 -1.31 -1.51 -5.12
N GLN A 110 -0.77 -1.40 -3.90
CA GLN A 110 -0.30 -2.57 -3.14
C GLN A 110 -1.43 -3.52 -2.72
N PHE A 111 -2.64 -2.97 -2.55
CA PHE A 111 -3.86 -3.74 -2.32
C PHE A 111 -4.58 -4.16 -3.62
N ASP A 112 -3.97 -3.93 -4.78
CA ASP A 112 -4.54 -4.17 -6.12
C ASP A 112 -5.90 -3.49 -6.32
N ASP A 113 -6.12 -2.30 -5.74
CA ASP A 113 -7.41 -1.61 -5.71
C ASP A 113 -8.57 -2.52 -5.22
N ASN A 114 -8.28 -3.52 -4.37
CA ASN A 114 -9.26 -4.50 -3.93
C ASN A 114 -9.92 -4.03 -2.62
N PRO A 115 -11.22 -3.66 -2.64
CA PRO A 115 -11.91 -3.15 -1.46
C PRO A 115 -11.98 -4.18 -0.34
N ARG A 116 -12.07 -5.49 -0.65
CA ARG A 116 -12.06 -6.55 0.36
C ARG A 116 -10.73 -6.59 1.11
N ARG A 117 -9.59 -6.48 0.43
CA ARG A 117 -8.28 -6.51 1.10
C ARG A 117 -8.03 -5.28 1.96
N LEU A 118 -8.49 -4.10 1.51
CA LEU A 118 -8.45 -2.87 2.30
C LEU A 118 -9.31 -3.00 3.57
N TYR A 119 -10.49 -3.63 3.44
CA TYR A 119 -11.37 -3.94 4.58
C TYR A 119 -10.70 -4.89 5.58
N GLU A 120 -10.15 -6.02 5.12
CA GLU A 120 -9.44 -6.99 5.97
C GLU A 120 -8.22 -6.34 6.66
N ALA A 121 -7.51 -5.44 5.98
CA ALA A 121 -6.40 -4.70 6.59
C ALA A 121 -6.87 -3.74 7.70
N ALA A 122 -8.00 -3.05 7.51
CA ALA A 122 -8.56 -2.17 8.53
C ALA A 122 -8.99 -2.95 9.78
N ASP A 123 -9.66 -4.09 9.58
CA ASP A 123 -10.08 -4.96 10.68
C ASP A 123 -8.89 -5.68 11.33
N TYR A 124 -7.82 -5.97 10.57
CA TYR A 124 -6.59 -6.57 11.10
C TYR A 124 -5.91 -5.64 12.12
N LEU A 125 -5.83 -4.34 11.80
CA LEU A 125 -5.30 -3.32 12.70
C LEU A 125 -6.10 -3.16 13.99
N GLU A 126 -7.38 -3.51 13.97
CA GLU A 126 -8.30 -3.36 15.11
C GLU A 126 -8.65 -4.71 15.76
N GLU A 127 -7.89 -5.75 15.43
CA GLU A 127 -8.02 -7.10 15.98
C GLU A 127 -9.39 -7.76 15.75
N ARG A 128 -10.02 -7.52 14.59
CA ARG A 128 -11.38 -8.00 14.24
C ARG A 128 -11.45 -9.00 13.09
N THR A 129 -10.32 -9.51 12.62
CA THR A 129 -10.28 -10.50 11.52
C THR A 129 -10.41 -11.94 12.02
N TRP A 130 -10.70 -12.85 11.08
CA TRP A 130 -10.65 -14.29 11.29
C TRP A 130 -9.32 -14.75 11.91
N TYR A 131 -8.23 -14.07 11.57
CA TYR A 131 -6.89 -14.39 12.04
C TYR A 131 -6.74 -14.22 13.56
N VAL A 132 -7.39 -13.21 14.15
CA VAL A 132 -7.39 -13.04 15.61
C VAL A 132 -8.14 -14.17 16.29
N ARG A 133 -9.21 -14.69 15.68
CA ARG A 133 -9.91 -15.89 16.17
C ARG A 133 -9.01 -17.11 16.06
N LEU A 134 -8.30 -17.28 14.95
CA LEU A 134 -7.31 -18.36 14.79
C LEU A 134 -6.25 -18.32 15.91
N LEU A 135 -5.66 -17.15 16.19
CA LEU A 135 -4.70 -17.01 17.28
C LEU A 135 -5.30 -17.43 18.63
N ARG A 136 -6.55 -17.05 18.93
CA ARG A 136 -7.21 -17.47 20.17
C ARG A 136 -7.44 -18.97 20.24
N LEU A 137 -7.77 -19.61 19.13
CA LEU A 137 -7.97 -21.07 19.07
C LEU A 137 -6.66 -21.84 19.22
N GLU A 138 -5.61 -21.38 18.54
CA GLU A 138 -4.30 -22.05 18.52
C GLU A 138 -3.48 -21.73 19.78
N LEU A 139 -3.42 -20.46 20.19
CA LEU A 139 -2.55 -20.00 21.29
C LEU A 139 -3.29 -19.80 22.61
N GLY A 140 -4.61 -19.89 22.65
CA GLY A 140 -5.42 -19.50 23.81
C GLY A 140 -5.44 -17.98 24.07
N THR A 141 -4.86 -17.16 23.19
CA THR A 141 -4.73 -15.70 23.32
C THR A 141 -4.60 -15.05 21.95
N SER A 142 -5.00 -13.77 21.81
CA SER A 142 -4.70 -12.99 20.60
C SER A 142 -3.30 -12.37 20.61
N ARG A 143 -2.56 -12.46 21.72
CA ARG A 143 -1.22 -11.85 21.85
C ARG A 143 -0.14 -12.83 21.46
N ILE A 144 0.64 -12.46 20.44
CA ILE A 144 1.80 -13.22 20.00
C ILE A 144 2.98 -12.93 20.91
N SER A 145 3.54 -13.98 21.52
CA SER A 145 4.77 -13.92 22.31
C SER A 145 5.54 -15.22 22.19
N SER A 146 6.85 -15.20 22.43
CA SER A 146 7.66 -16.43 22.48
C SER A 146 7.14 -17.43 23.50
N SER A 147 6.56 -16.98 24.62
CA SER A 147 6.00 -17.89 25.62
C SER A 147 4.76 -18.62 25.11
N ALA A 148 3.87 -17.92 24.40
CA ALA A 148 2.67 -18.53 23.83
C ALA A 148 3.04 -19.50 22.69
N LEU A 149 3.94 -19.11 21.80
CA LEU A 149 4.39 -19.94 20.69
C LEU A 149 5.13 -21.20 21.17
N ARG A 150 5.98 -21.09 22.20
CA ARG A 150 6.65 -22.25 22.81
C ARG A 150 5.65 -23.23 23.43
N ALA A 151 4.66 -22.75 24.17
CA ALA A 151 3.62 -23.59 24.73
C ALA A 151 2.85 -24.35 23.63
N TRP A 152 2.40 -23.64 22.59
CA TRP A 152 1.74 -24.24 21.43
C TRP A 152 2.61 -25.30 20.75
N ARG A 153 3.91 -25.03 20.57
CA ARG A 153 4.86 -25.93 19.92
C ARG A 153 5.09 -27.21 20.73
N GLU A 154 5.20 -27.09 22.05
CA GLU A 154 5.37 -28.23 22.98
C GLU A 154 4.14 -29.14 22.98
N GLU A 155 2.94 -28.56 22.93
CA GLU A 155 1.67 -29.29 22.83
C GLU A 155 1.48 -29.95 21.46
N THR A 156 1.75 -29.22 20.37
CA THR A 156 1.53 -29.69 18.99
C THR A 156 2.53 -30.77 18.59
N TYR A 157 3.78 -30.67 19.04
CA TYR A 157 4.86 -31.57 18.64
C TYR A 157 5.70 -32.06 19.84
N PRO A 158 5.13 -32.88 20.72
CA PRO A 158 5.80 -33.36 21.92
C PRO A 158 7.10 -34.11 21.57
N GLY A 159 8.22 -33.70 22.18
CA GLY A 159 9.54 -34.31 21.95
C GLY A 159 10.22 -34.02 20.60
N SER A 160 9.72 -33.04 19.84
CA SER A 160 10.34 -32.58 18.59
C SER A 160 11.19 -31.31 18.73
N PHE A 161 10.96 -30.52 19.79
CA PHE A 161 11.65 -29.25 20.01
C PHE A 161 13.16 -29.43 20.10
N GLU A 162 13.61 -30.42 20.89
CA GLU A 162 15.03 -30.76 21.05
C GLU A 162 15.66 -31.27 19.75
N ARG A 163 14.89 -31.99 18.92
CA ARG A 163 15.34 -32.49 17.61
C ARG A 163 15.43 -31.38 16.55
N ARG A 164 14.41 -30.52 16.44
CA ARG A 164 14.40 -29.39 15.48
C ARG A 164 15.44 -28.33 15.83
N THR A 165 15.61 -28.00 17.11
CA THR A 165 16.69 -27.09 17.54
C THR A 165 18.06 -27.69 17.25
N ALA A 166 18.28 -28.99 17.53
CA ALA A 166 19.54 -29.66 17.20
C ALA A 166 19.82 -29.67 15.68
N GLU A 167 18.82 -29.96 14.84
CA GLU A 167 18.97 -29.99 13.39
C GLU A 167 19.12 -28.59 12.75
N ALA A 168 18.42 -27.58 13.26
CA ALA A 168 18.54 -26.20 12.80
C ALA A 168 19.89 -25.58 13.18
N VAL A 169 20.37 -25.85 14.40
CA VAL A 169 21.72 -25.47 14.86
C VAL A 169 22.79 -26.16 13.99
N ALA A 170 22.61 -27.44 13.68
CA ALA A 170 23.51 -28.19 12.80
C ALA A 170 23.52 -27.66 11.36
N ARG A 171 22.35 -27.35 10.77
CA ARG A 171 22.23 -26.80 9.41
C ARG A 171 22.79 -25.38 9.28
N ALA A 172 22.65 -24.56 10.31
CA ALA A 172 23.09 -23.17 10.30
C ALA A 172 24.59 -23.00 10.59
N GLY A 173 25.32 -24.06 10.94
CA GLY A 173 26.75 -23.99 11.27
C GLY A 173 27.06 -23.08 12.48
N LEU A 174 26.06 -22.80 13.31
CA LEU A 174 26.17 -21.88 14.44
C LEU A 174 26.71 -22.64 15.66
N THR A 175 27.89 -22.25 16.14
CA THR A 175 28.33 -22.65 17.48
C THR A 175 27.39 -22.05 18.51
N SER A 176 27.14 -22.78 19.61
CA SER A 176 26.17 -22.50 20.69
C SER A 176 26.34 -21.17 21.46
N ARG A 177 27.08 -20.19 20.92
CA ARG A 177 27.41 -18.91 21.58
C ARG A 177 26.87 -17.66 20.88
N GLY A 178 26.19 -17.78 19.74
CA GLY A 178 25.49 -16.65 19.12
C GLY A 178 24.07 -16.53 19.69
N LYS A 179 23.76 -15.46 20.43
CA LYS A 179 22.36 -15.16 20.79
C LYS A 179 21.55 -15.04 19.48
N PRO A 180 20.41 -15.74 19.32
CA PRO A 180 19.51 -15.51 18.20
C PRO A 180 19.20 -14.02 18.12
N ARG A 181 19.21 -13.44 16.92
CA ARG A 181 18.84 -12.03 16.74
C ARG A 181 17.34 -11.89 17.02
N VAL A 182 16.99 -11.64 18.28
CA VAL A 182 15.63 -11.35 18.70
C VAL A 182 15.24 -10.01 18.08
N ARG A 183 14.27 -10.04 17.16
CA ARG A 183 13.67 -8.83 16.60
C ARG A 183 12.20 -8.86 16.97
N TRP A 184 11.70 -7.75 17.54
CA TRP A 184 10.29 -7.66 17.98
C TRP A 184 9.91 -8.68 19.06
N GLY A 185 10.89 -9.15 19.83
CA GLY A 185 10.66 -10.12 20.91
C GLY A 185 10.49 -11.57 20.46
N LEU A 186 10.63 -11.89 19.17
CA LEU A 186 10.52 -13.26 18.63
C LEU A 186 11.86 -13.74 18.06
N ASP A 187 12.15 -15.04 18.23
CA ASP A 187 13.27 -15.72 17.58
C ASP A 187 12.86 -16.41 16.26
N ALA A 188 13.81 -17.02 15.54
CA ALA A 188 13.52 -17.65 14.24
C ALA A 188 12.53 -18.81 14.36
N ALA A 189 12.58 -19.56 15.46
CA ALA A 189 11.69 -20.68 15.69
C ALA A 189 10.28 -20.19 16.01
N ASP A 190 10.14 -19.07 16.72
CA ASP A 190 8.87 -18.38 16.94
C ASP A 190 8.24 -17.91 15.63
N ILE A 191 9.03 -17.35 14.70
CA ILE A 191 8.53 -16.94 13.38
C ILE A 191 8.07 -18.15 12.55
N GLU A 192 8.82 -19.26 12.56
CA GLU A 192 8.41 -20.49 11.88
C GLU A 192 7.08 -21.05 12.42
N ASP A 193 6.87 -21.02 13.74
CA ASP A 193 5.59 -21.42 14.34
C ASP A 193 4.46 -20.52 13.87
N LEU A 194 4.68 -19.20 13.88
CA LEU A 194 3.67 -18.23 13.46
C LEU A 194 3.27 -18.42 11.98
N VAL A 195 4.25 -18.69 11.11
CA VAL A 195 4.01 -19.06 9.70
C VAL A 195 3.25 -20.38 9.61
N THR A 196 3.56 -21.36 10.47
CA THR A 196 2.88 -22.66 10.51
C THR A 196 1.41 -22.53 10.93
N ILE A 197 1.13 -21.76 11.99
CA ILE A 197 -0.22 -21.42 12.44
C ILE A 197 -1.02 -20.77 11.30
N GLN A 198 -0.38 -19.86 10.55
CA GLN A 198 -0.98 -19.21 9.39
C GLN A 198 -1.04 -20.07 8.12
N GLN A 199 -0.62 -21.34 8.19
CA GLN A 199 -0.53 -22.25 7.04
C GLN A 199 0.26 -21.66 5.86
N GLY A 200 1.28 -20.85 6.16
CA GLY A 200 2.13 -20.18 5.15
C GLY A 200 1.52 -18.95 4.50
N GLY A 201 0.25 -18.60 4.76
CA GLY A 201 -0.47 -17.50 4.13
C GLY A 201 -0.41 -16.18 4.92
N CYS A 202 -0.59 -15.07 4.22
CA CYS A 202 -0.72 -13.72 4.80
C CYS A 202 -1.92 -13.61 5.76
N ALA A 203 -1.72 -13.02 6.94
CA ALA A 203 -2.78 -12.83 7.95
C ALA A 203 -3.91 -11.86 7.53
N ILE A 204 -3.68 -11.04 6.49
CA ILE A 204 -4.71 -10.15 5.92
C ILE A 204 -5.39 -10.81 4.73
N CYS A 205 -4.63 -11.15 3.68
CA CYS A 205 -5.23 -11.51 2.41
C CYS A 205 -5.36 -13.01 2.15
N VAL A 206 -4.67 -13.88 2.90
CA VAL A 206 -4.51 -15.34 2.71
C VAL A 206 -4.02 -15.83 1.33
N ASP A 207 -4.08 -14.99 0.30
CA ASP A 207 -3.78 -15.33 -1.10
C ASP A 207 -2.27 -15.37 -1.42
N ARG A 208 -1.43 -14.86 -0.52
CA ARG A 208 0.01 -14.64 -0.75
C ARG A 208 0.85 -15.17 0.40
N PRO A 209 2.11 -15.59 0.15
CA PRO A 209 3.00 -16.07 1.19
C PRO A 209 3.22 -15.06 2.32
N ALA A 210 3.28 -15.55 3.55
CA ALA A 210 3.67 -14.82 4.74
C ALA A 210 5.19 -14.66 4.80
N GLU A 211 5.69 -13.46 4.51
CA GLU A 211 7.13 -13.19 4.35
C GLU A 211 7.65 -12.12 5.31
N HIS A 212 6.76 -11.29 5.86
CA HIS A 212 7.12 -10.11 6.65
C HIS A 212 6.47 -10.17 8.02
N VAL A 213 7.27 -9.94 9.06
CA VAL A 213 6.77 -9.77 10.43
C VAL A 213 6.15 -8.39 10.56
N ASP A 214 4.84 -8.37 10.72
CA ASP A 214 4.11 -7.14 10.97
C ASP A 214 3.96 -6.86 12.46
N HIS A 215 4.12 -5.60 12.83
CA HIS A 215 4.16 -5.17 14.22
C HIS A 215 3.61 -3.76 14.38
N CYS A 216 3.05 -3.47 15.55
CA CYS A 216 2.62 -2.13 15.90
C CYS A 216 3.85 -1.25 16.18
N HIS A 217 3.96 -0.11 15.51
CA HIS A 217 5.09 0.82 15.71
C HIS A 217 5.06 1.57 17.05
N GLU A 218 3.91 1.62 17.73
CA GLU A 218 3.77 2.25 19.05
C GLU A 218 4.14 1.29 20.18
N THR A 219 3.65 0.06 20.12
CA THR A 219 3.81 -0.92 21.22
C THR A 219 4.93 -1.94 20.96
N GLY A 220 5.37 -2.07 19.72
CA GLY A 220 6.28 -3.14 19.28
C GLY A 220 5.63 -4.52 19.23
N ALA A 221 4.33 -4.64 19.54
CA ALA A 221 3.64 -5.92 19.55
C ALA A 221 3.56 -6.49 18.13
N VAL A 222 4.00 -7.74 17.96
CA VAL A 222 3.81 -8.48 16.71
C VAL A 222 2.33 -8.75 16.52
N ARG A 223 1.82 -8.35 15.36
CA ARG A 223 0.42 -8.52 14.99
C ARG A 223 0.23 -9.78 14.15
N GLY A 224 1.21 -10.17 13.32
CA GLY A 224 1.15 -11.38 12.49
C GLY A 224 2.18 -11.41 11.37
N MET A 225 2.11 -12.42 10.51
CA MET A 225 2.93 -12.49 9.29
C MET A 225 2.14 -12.05 8.06
N LEU A 226 2.69 -11.14 7.27
CA LEU A 226 2.05 -10.56 6.09
C LEU A 226 2.85 -10.82 4.81
N CYS A 227 2.18 -10.76 3.66
CA CYS A 227 2.85 -10.64 2.38
C CYS A 227 3.42 -9.22 2.19
N GLY A 228 4.40 -9.06 1.30
CA GLY A 228 5.04 -7.77 1.04
C GLY A 228 4.06 -6.66 0.64
N GLY A 229 3.05 -7.00 -0.16
CA GLY A 229 2.00 -6.07 -0.61
C GLY A 229 1.13 -5.56 0.54
N CYS A 230 0.54 -6.44 1.35
CA CYS A 230 -0.30 -6.02 2.48
C CYS A 230 0.51 -5.24 3.53
N ASN A 231 1.73 -5.68 3.86
CA ASN A 231 2.59 -4.99 4.81
C ASN A 231 2.97 -3.58 4.33
N THR A 232 3.41 -3.46 3.08
CA THR A 232 3.83 -2.17 2.51
C THR A 232 2.64 -1.26 2.26
N GLY A 233 1.53 -1.80 1.73
CA GLY A 233 0.30 -1.05 1.47
C GLY A 233 -0.30 -0.48 2.74
N MET A 234 -0.38 -1.27 3.81
CA MET A 234 -0.86 -0.82 5.12
C MET A 234 0.02 0.30 5.68
N GLY A 235 1.35 0.17 5.62
CA GLY A 235 2.26 1.22 6.04
C GLY A 235 2.16 2.50 5.17
N GLN A 236 1.95 2.37 3.86
CA GLN A 236 1.70 3.50 2.96
C GLN A 236 0.38 4.22 3.25
N LEU A 237 -0.61 3.47 3.75
CA LEU A 237 -1.86 3.99 4.29
C LEU A 237 -1.76 4.31 5.79
N ARG A 238 -0.53 4.39 6.32
CA ARG A 238 -0.15 4.87 7.65
C ARG A 238 -0.65 4.03 8.82
N ASP A 239 -0.89 2.73 8.60
CA ASP A 239 -1.46 1.86 9.62
C ASP A 239 -2.74 2.46 10.26
N ASP A 240 -3.50 3.24 9.48
CA ASP A 240 -4.65 4.02 9.96
C ASP A 240 -5.95 3.38 9.41
N PRO A 241 -6.75 2.72 10.26
CA PRO A 241 -8.00 2.09 9.84
C PRO A 241 -8.98 3.07 9.18
N ALA A 242 -8.94 4.36 9.55
CA ALA A 242 -9.80 5.37 8.92
C ALA A 242 -9.35 5.65 7.48
N VAL A 243 -8.04 5.73 7.22
CA VAL A 243 -7.52 5.91 5.85
C VAL A 243 -7.83 4.68 4.99
N LEU A 244 -7.72 3.47 5.55
CA LEU A 244 -8.12 2.24 4.86
C LEU A 244 -9.61 2.22 4.54
N ARG A 245 -10.50 2.64 5.46
CA ARG A 245 -11.94 2.75 5.19
C ARG A 245 -12.27 3.79 4.13
N ARG A 246 -11.62 4.95 4.18
CA ARG A 246 -11.73 5.96 3.11
C ARG A 246 -11.26 5.39 1.77
N ALA A 247 -10.19 4.59 1.75
CA ALA A 247 -9.73 3.92 0.54
C ALA A 247 -10.74 2.91 -0.02
N ILE A 248 -11.48 2.19 0.83
CA ILE A 248 -12.59 1.32 0.40
C ILE A 248 -13.67 2.15 -0.29
N ASP A 249 -14.16 3.19 0.38
CA ASP A 249 -15.18 4.08 -0.16
C ASP A 249 -14.72 4.75 -1.46
N TYR A 250 -13.45 5.11 -1.54
CA TYR A 250 -12.85 5.73 -2.72
C TYR A 250 -12.82 4.79 -3.92
N VAL A 251 -12.36 3.55 -3.72
CA VAL A 251 -12.32 2.53 -4.77
C VAL A 251 -13.74 2.18 -5.23
N LEU A 252 -14.71 2.16 -4.32
CA LEU A 252 -16.11 1.91 -4.64
C LEU A 252 -16.85 3.13 -5.25
N GLY A 253 -16.18 4.28 -5.37
CA GLY A 253 -16.80 5.51 -5.90
C GLY A 253 -17.80 6.18 -4.94
N LEU A 254 -17.72 5.86 -3.65
CA LEU A 254 -18.62 6.35 -2.59
C LEU A 254 -18.03 7.52 -1.79
N LEU A 255 -16.71 7.68 -1.77
CA LEU A 255 -16.03 8.66 -0.91
C LEU A 255 -16.28 10.10 -1.36
N VAL A 256 -16.07 10.39 -2.64
CA VAL A 256 -16.11 11.75 -3.17
C VAL A 256 -17.42 11.97 -3.92
N LYS A 257 -18.15 12.99 -3.51
CA LYS A 257 -19.46 13.38 -4.06
C LYS A 257 -19.41 14.83 -4.54
N GLU A 258 -20.21 15.17 -5.54
CA GLU A 258 -20.49 16.56 -5.90
C GLU A 258 -21.75 17.06 -5.18
N VAL A 259 -21.65 18.21 -4.52
CA VAL A 259 -22.75 18.81 -3.75
C VAL A 259 -22.89 20.30 -4.10
N PRO A 260 -24.07 20.92 -3.91
CA PRO A 260 -24.24 22.35 -4.17
C PRO A 260 -23.31 23.22 -3.31
N ASP A 261 -22.75 24.28 -3.90
CA ASP A 261 -21.84 25.22 -3.23
C ASP A 261 -22.54 26.42 -2.55
N GLY A 262 -23.88 26.48 -2.64
CA GLY A 262 -24.70 27.61 -2.15
C GLY A 262 -24.62 28.88 -3.00
N ARG A 263 -23.79 28.91 -4.05
CA ARG A 263 -23.54 30.03 -4.98
C ARG A 263 -24.04 29.75 -6.40
N GLY A 264 -24.74 28.64 -6.60
CA GLY A 264 -25.29 28.20 -7.90
C GLY A 264 -24.38 27.27 -8.69
N GLY A 265 -23.26 26.82 -8.09
CA GLY A 265 -22.36 25.81 -8.62
C GLY A 265 -22.29 24.55 -7.76
N THR A 266 -21.21 23.80 -7.92
CA THR A 266 -20.97 22.53 -7.19
C THR A 266 -19.56 22.50 -6.62
N ARG A 267 -19.41 21.90 -5.44
CA ARG A 267 -18.12 21.59 -4.80
C ARG A 267 -18.00 20.10 -4.52
N LEU A 268 -16.80 19.68 -4.11
CA LEU A 268 -16.58 18.32 -3.64
C LEU A 268 -16.98 18.19 -2.16
N SER A 269 -17.51 17.02 -1.82
CA SER A 269 -17.77 16.52 -0.46
C SER A 269 -17.06 15.19 -0.34
N PHE A 270 -16.14 15.06 0.62
CA PHE A 270 -15.37 13.83 0.85
C PHE A 270 -15.08 13.53 2.32
N THR A 271 -15.79 14.18 3.24
CA THR A 271 -15.73 13.89 4.67
C THR A 271 -17.13 13.68 5.23
N GLU A 272 -17.23 13.01 6.36
CA GLU A 272 -18.46 12.86 7.11
C GLU A 272 -18.17 13.22 8.59
N PRO A 273 -18.65 14.35 9.13
CA PRO A 273 -19.51 15.33 8.48
C PRO A 273 -18.85 16.03 7.28
N ASP A 274 -19.67 16.43 6.32
CA ASP A 274 -19.22 17.17 5.13
C ASP A 274 -18.64 18.54 5.51
N VAL A 275 -17.54 18.90 4.86
CA VAL A 275 -16.86 20.19 4.98
C VAL A 275 -16.58 20.73 3.58
N ASP A 276 -16.81 22.04 3.39
CA ASP A 276 -16.39 22.71 2.17
C ASP A 276 -14.86 22.79 2.13
N PRO A 277 -14.18 22.15 1.15
CA PRO A 277 -12.72 22.21 1.06
C PRO A 277 -12.16 23.62 0.94
N GLU A 278 -12.90 24.58 0.37
CA GLU A 278 -12.49 25.99 0.28
C GLU A 278 -12.45 26.69 1.64
N SER A 279 -13.22 26.18 2.63
CA SER A 279 -13.31 26.76 3.97
C SER A 279 -12.19 26.30 4.91
N VAL A 280 -11.43 25.27 4.54
CA VAL A 280 -10.39 24.69 5.38
C VAL A 280 -9.04 25.32 5.02
N PRO A 281 -8.38 26.07 5.92
CA PRO A 281 -7.07 26.64 5.65
C PRO A 281 -6.01 25.55 5.54
N GLU A 282 -4.85 25.89 4.98
CA GLU A 282 -3.69 24.99 4.95
C GLU A 282 -3.34 24.51 6.37
N GLY A 283 -3.21 23.19 6.56
CA GLY A 283 -3.01 22.57 7.88
C GLY A 283 -4.27 22.46 8.75
N GLY A 284 -5.43 22.96 8.31
CA GLY A 284 -6.70 22.93 9.06
C GLY A 284 -7.48 21.62 8.98
N TRP A 285 -6.97 20.59 8.29
CA TRP A 285 -7.71 19.36 8.01
C TRP A 285 -7.80 18.36 9.18
N GLU A 286 -6.95 18.50 10.21
CA GLU A 286 -6.87 17.52 11.29
C GLU A 286 -8.20 17.31 12.06
N PRO A 287 -8.93 18.35 12.51
CA PRO A 287 -10.21 18.16 13.18
C PRO A 287 -11.24 17.45 12.30
N HIS A 288 -11.30 17.78 11.00
CA HIS A 288 -12.21 17.15 10.04
C HIS A 288 -11.86 15.69 9.78
N ARG A 289 -10.56 15.38 9.69
CA ARG A 289 -10.06 14.01 9.59
C ARG A 289 -10.43 13.17 10.81
N LEU A 290 -10.29 13.72 12.02
CA LEU A 290 -10.64 13.02 13.25
C LEU A 290 -12.16 12.80 13.36
N ALA A 291 -12.97 13.79 12.96
CA ALA A 291 -14.42 13.65 12.90
C ALA A 291 -14.85 12.57 11.89
N ASP A 292 -14.26 12.57 10.68
CA ASP A 292 -14.50 11.54 9.67
C ASP A 292 -14.09 10.15 10.12
N ALA A 293 -12.92 10.03 10.76
CA ALA A 293 -12.47 8.78 11.35
C ALA A 293 -13.45 8.26 12.41
N ALA A 294 -13.93 9.14 13.30
CA ALA A 294 -14.89 8.80 14.34
C ALA A 294 -16.25 8.38 13.75
N PHE A 295 -16.74 9.10 12.73
CA PHE A 295 -17.97 8.76 12.03
C PHE A 295 -17.87 7.37 11.38
N ARG A 296 -16.83 7.11 10.58
CA ARG A 296 -16.64 5.82 9.89
C ARG A 296 -16.46 4.67 10.85
N LYS A 297 -15.76 4.90 11.96
CA LYS A 297 -15.64 3.92 13.04
C LYS A 297 -17.02 3.62 13.65
N GLY A 298 -17.82 4.66 13.91
CA GLY A 298 -19.18 4.56 14.43
C GLY A 298 -20.12 3.80 13.50
N GLU A 299 -20.15 4.14 12.21
CA GLU A 299 -20.96 3.42 11.20
C GLU A 299 -20.57 1.94 11.13
N ARG A 300 -19.26 1.65 11.07
CA ARG A 300 -18.78 0.27 11.10
C ARG A 300 -19.22 -0.44 12.37
N ASP A 301 -19.06 0.18 13.55
CA ASP A 301 -19.42 -0.45 14.83
C ASP A 301 -20.92 -0.75 14.96
N LYS A 302 -21.80 -0.09 14.19
CA LYS A 302 -23.23 -0.47 14.07
C LYS A 302 -23.44 -1.80 13.34
N GLU A 303 -22.56 -2.16 12.41
CA GLU A 303 -22.62 -3.45 11.68
C GLU A 303 -22.22 -4.65 12.56
N GLY A 304 -21.72 -4.41 13.77
CA GLY A 304 -21.14 -5.44 14.64
C GLY A 304 -19.76 -5.91 14.18
N VAL A 305 -19.17 -6.86 14.90
CA VAL A 305 -18.04 -7.63 14.36
C VAL A 305 -18.65 -8.63 13.40
N ARG A 306 -18.32 -8.54 12.10
CA ARG A 306 -18.75 -9.58 11.17
C ARG A 306 -18.17 -10.90 11.64
N ASP A 307 -19.04 -11.87 11.91
CA ASP A 307 -18.62 -13.25 12.14
C ASP A 307 -17.85 -13.69 10.91
N SER A 308 -16.54 -13.71 11.07
CA SER A 308 -15.58 -13.75 9.98
C SER A 308 -15.58 -15.14 9.36
N TRP A 309 -16.45 -15.39 8.36
CA TRP A 309 -16.46 -16.53 7.41
C TRP A 309 -16.33 -17.96 7.98
N ILE A 310 -16.32 -18.12 9.30
CA ILE A 310 -16.26 -19.36 10.04
C ILE A 310 -17.51 -19.35 10.90
N GLY A 311 -18.53 -20.09 10.44
CA GLY A 311 -19.74 -20.31 11.23
C GLY A 311 -19.35 -20.83 12.61
N ASP A 312 -20.13 -20.46 13.63
CA ASP A 312 -19.98 -21.11 14.92
C ASP A 312 -20.15 -22.62 14.75
N PRO A 313 -19.32 -23.45 15.42
CA PRO A 313 -19.54 -24.88 15.41
C PRO A 313 -20.97 -25.10 15.89
N VAL A 314 -21.79 -25.72 15.03
CA VAL A 314 -23.12 -26.18 15.42
C VAL A 314 -22.89 -27.10 16.62
N GLU A 315 -23.43 -26.75 17.79
CA GLU A 315 -23.46 -27.65 18.93
C GLU A 315 -24.14 -28.94 18.47
N VAL A 316 -23.39 -30.05 18.44
CA VAL A 316 -23.87 -31.39 18.08
C VAL A 316 -24.37 -32.10 19.33
#